data_AF-A0A832E8J8-F1
#
_entry.id   AF-A0A832E8J8-F1
#
_cell.length_a   1.000
_cell.length_b   1.000
_cell.length_c   1.000
_cell.angle_alpha   90.00
_cell.angle_beta   90.00
_cell.angle_gamma   90.00
#
_symmetry.space_group_name_H-M   'P 1'
#
loop_
_entity.id
_entity.type
_entity.pdbx_description
1 polymer ?
#
loop_
_entity_poly.entity_id
_entity_poly.type
_entity_poly.pdbx_seq_one_letter_code
_entity_poly.pdbx_strand_id
1 'polypeptide(L)'
;MVASNSSNLIRYGCPIGTLNAELGKDACDFQNNARSLFDVFINWLAQQFKQINKPRQAQARALHLLSRTEGISVLAHVYNDPDLITVEVKMLQKWIDEL
;
A
#
# COMPACT_ATOMS: atom_id res chain seq x y z
N MET A 1 5.29 -0.66 7.98
CA MET A 1 4.90 0.46 7.10
C MET A 1 3.55 1.04 7.51
N VAL A 2 2.44 0.31 7.37
CA VAL A 2 1.10 0.81 7.72
C VAL A 2 0.93 0.99 9.24
N ALA A 3 1.10 -0.06 10.02
CA ALA A 3 0.94 -0.01 11.48
C ALA A 3 1.87 0.99 12.20
N SER A 4 3.10 1.13 11.70
CA SER A 4 4.12 2.05 12.25
C SER A 4 3.83 3.54 11.97
N ASN A 5 2.98 3.85 10.99
CA ASN A 5 2.65 5.22 10.59
C ASN A 5 1.14 5.52 10.72
N SER A 6 0.43 4.76 11.56
CA SER A 6 -1.03 4.77 11.65
C SER A 6 -1.61 6.16 11.92
N SER A 7 -1.01 6.94 12.83
CA SER A 7 -1.48 8.29 13.16
C SER A 7 -1.50 9.24 11.96
N ASN A 8 -0.48 9.18 11.10
CA ASN A 8 -0.41 10.00 9.90
C ASN A 8 -1.36 9.48 8.82
N LEU A 9 -1.50 8.15 8.67
CA LEU A 9 -2.44 7.57 7.71
C LEU A 9 -3.88 7.94 8.05
N ILE A 10 -4.24 7.92 9.33
CA ILE A 10 -5.55 8.34 9.80
C ILE A 10 -5.78 9.84 9.52
N ARG A 11 -4.79 10.67 9.80
CA ARG A 11 -4.95 12.13 9.68
C ARG A 11 -4.89 12.65 8.24
N TYR A 12 -4.05 12.05 7.40
CA TYR A 12 -3.70 12.60 6.09
C TYR A 12 -3.85 11.60 4.94
N GLY A 13 -4.21 10.35 5.21
CA GLY A 13 -4.17 9.27 4.22
C GLY A 13 -2.75 8.80 3.90
N CYS A 14 -2.64 7.92 2.90
CA CYS A 14 -1.33 7.53 2.37
C CYS A 14 -0.70 8.75 1.66
N PRO A 15 0.52 9.17 2.04
CA PRO A 15 1.15 10.35 1.44
C PRO A 15 1.40 10.18 -0.06
N ILE A 16 1.73 8.97 -0.51
CA ILE A 16 1.99 8.69 -1.93
C ILE A 16 0.68 8.54 -2.70
N GLY A 17 -0.32 7.87 -2.10
CA GLY A 17 -1.64 7.69 -2.68
C GLY A 17 -2.38 9.00 -2.89
N THR A 18 -2.46 9.84 -1.85
CA THR A 18 -3.11 11.16 -1.93
C THR A 18 -2.42 12.09 -2.91
N LEU A 19 -1.09 12.13 -2.95
CA LEU A 19 -0.33 12.88 -3.95
C LEU A 19 -0.66 12.43 -5.38
N ASN A 20 -0.64 11.13 -5.65
CA ASN A 20 -0.96 10.59 -6.98
C ASN A 20 -2.43 10.80 -7.37
N ALA A 21 -3.34 10.78 -6.40
CA ALA A 21 -4.77 11.05 -6.63
C ALA A 21 -5.03 12.51 -7.00
N GLU A 22 -4.38 13.46 -6.32
CA GLU A 22 -4.50 14.88 -6.65
C GLU A 22 -3.80 15.23 -7.97
N LEU A 23 -2.55 14.78 -8.17
CA LEU A 23 -1.83 15.02 -9.43
C LEU A 23 -2.51 14.37 -10.64
N GLY A 24 -3.23 13.27 -10.42
CA GLY A 24 -3.97 12.58 -11.47
C GLY A 24 -5.17 13.35 -12.04
N LYS A 25 -5.60 14.44 -11.37
CA LYS A 25 -6.72 15.26 -11.86
C LYS A 25 -6.28 16.14 -13.03
N ASP A 26 -5.19 16.90 -12.87
CA ASP A 26 -4.79 17.94 -13.84
C ASP A 26 -3.28 17.98 -14.17
N ALA A 27 -2.47 17.07 -13.60
CA ALA A 27 -1.01 17.16 -13.60
C ALA A 27 -0.32 15.81 -13.95
N CYS A 28 -0.73 15.21 -15.07
CA CYS A 28 -0.29 13.86 -15.50
C CYS A 28 1.25 13.68 -15.54
N ASP A 29 2.00 14.68 -16.00
CA ASP A 29 3.47 14.61 -16.04
C ASP A 29 4.09 14.49 -14.63
N PHE A 30 3.56 15.25 -13.67
CA PHE A 30 3.97 15.13 -12.28
C PHE A 30 3.47 13.83 -11.64
N GLN A 31 2.28 13.37 -12.02
CA GLN A 31 1.76 12.08 -11.56
C GLN A 31 2.68 10.92 -11.99
N ASN A 32 3.21 10.94 -13.22
CA ASN A 32 4.15 9.92 -13.69
C ASN A 32 5.42 9.86 -12.82
N ASN A 33 5.94 11.03 -12.44
CA ASN A 33 7.07 11.10 -11.51
C ASN A 33 6.69 10.60 -10.10
N ALA A 34 5.53 11.00 -9.59
CA ALA A 34 5.05 10.55 -8.27
C ALA A 34 4.76 9.04 -8.23
N ARG A 35 4.33 8.44 -9.34
CA ARG A 35 4.09 6.99 -9.47
C ARG A 35 5.36 6.18 -9.26
N SER A 36 6.53 6.71 -9.63
CA SER A 36 7.80 6.00 -9.43
C SER A 36 8.07 5.63 -7.98
N LEU A 37 7.50 6.36 -7.02
CA LEU A 37 7.57 6.01 -5.60
C LEU A 37 6.84 4.69 -5.32
N PHE A 38 5.68 4.46 -5.93
CA PHE A 38 5.00 3.16 -5.84
C PHE A 38 5.79 2.05 -6.54
N ASP A 39 6.46 2.35 -7.65
CA ASP A 39 7.29 1.35 -8.34
C ASP A 39 8.42 0.84 -7.44
N VAL A 40 9.03 1.69 -6.61
CA VAL A 40 10.02 1.27 -5.60
C VAL A 40 9.42 0.23 -4.64
N PHE A 41 8.22 0.48 -4.10
CA PHE A 41 7.55 -0.44 -3.20
C PHE A 41 7.16 -1.75 -3.89
N ILE A 42 6.56 -1.70 -5.08
CA ILE A 42 6.15 -2.88 -5.83
C ILE A 42 7.37 -3.75 -6.14
N ASN A 43 8.45 -3.15 -6.63
CA ASN A 43 9.66 -3.89 -6.99
C ASN A 43 10.31 -4.53 -5.76
N TRP A 44 10.38 -3.81 -4.64
CA TRP A 44 10.91 -4.37 -3.39
C TRP A 44 10.04 -5.52 -2.86
N LEU A 45 8.72 -5.34 -2.81
CA LEU A 45 7.77 -6.39 -2.39
C LEU A 45 7.85 -7.62 -3.30
N ALA A 46 8.00 -7.43 -4.61
CA ALA A 46 8.15 -8.53 -5.55
C ALA A 46 9.45 -9.31 -5.28
N GLN A 47 10.53 -8.65 -4.88
CA GLN A 47 11.74 -9.36 -4.45
C GLN A 47 11.50 -10.18 -3.19
N GLN A 48 10.74 -9.67 -2.20
CA GLN A 48 10.39 -10.44 -1.01
C GLN A 48 9.56 -11.68 -1.37
N PHE A 49 8.53 -11.53 -2.20
CA PHE A 49 7.70 -12.68 -2.62
C PHE A 49 8.45 -13.71 -3.48
N LYS A 50 9.53 -13.32 -4.19
CA LYS A 50 10.40 -14.27 -4.88
C LYS A 50 11.14 -15.18 -3.88
N GLN A 51 11.47 -14.67 -2.69
CA GLN A 51 12.15 -15.44 -1.64
C GLN A 51 11.20 -16.44 -0.95
N ILE A 52 9.89 -16.17 -0.94
CA ILE A 52 8.84 -17.00 -0.30
C ILE A 52 8.27 -18.06 -1.28
N ASN A 53 9.09 -18.53 -2.23
CA ASN A 53 8.87 -19.78 -2.98
C ASN A 53 7.78 -19.84 -4.09
N LYS A 54 7.37 -18.73 -4.73
CA LYS A 54 6.58 -18.74 -6.00
C LYS A 54 6.93 -17.56 -6.92
N PRO A 55 8.09 -17.55 -7.60
CA PRO A 55 8.60 -16.37 -8.32
C PRO A 55 7.68 -15.89 -9.46
N ARG A 56 6.91 -16.80 -10.08
CA ARG A 56 5.96 -16.47 -11.16
C ARG A 56 4.81 -15.56 -10.70
N GLN A 57 4.47 -15.58 -9.41
CA GLN A 57 3.36 -14.78 -8.86
C GLN A 57 3.83 -13.55 -8.09
N ALA A 58 5.14 -13.34 -7.96
CA ALA A 58 5.69 -12.34 -7.03
C ALA A 58 5.24 -10.91 -7.35
N GLN A 59 5.23 -10.52 -8.62
CA GLN A 59 4.77 -9.19 -9.04
C GLN A 59 3.27 -8.99 -8.73
N ALA A 60 2.45 -10.00 -9.05
CA ALA A 60 1.01 -9.96 -8.80
C ALA A 60 0.69 -9.89 -7.29
N ARG A 61 1.43 -10.65 -6.46
CA ARG A 61 1.31 -10.62 -4.99
C ARG A 61 1.77 -9.29 -4.40
N ALA A 62 2.85 -8.71 -4.92
CA ALA A 62 3.32 -7.38 -4.53
C ALA A 62 2.26 -6.32 -4.80
N LEU A 63 1.69 -6.31 -6.01
CA LEU A 63 0.60 -5.41 -6.36
C LEU A 63 -0.64 -5.65 -5.49
N HIS A 64 -1.00 -6.90 -5.24
CA HIS A 64 -2.15 -7.24 -4.38
C HIS A 64 -1.97 -6.69 -2.96
N LEU A 65 -0.82 -6.93 -2.34
CA LEU A 65 -0.53 -6.44 -0.99
C LEU A 65 -0.56 -4.90 -0.94
N LEU A 66 0.07 -4.24 -1.92
CA LEU A 66 0.10 -2.78 -1.98
C LEU A 66 -1.30 -2.18 -2.17
N SER A 67 -2.11 -2.73 -3.08
CA SER A 67 -3.49 -2.31 -3.29
C SER A 67 -4.34 -2.46 -2.02
N ARG A 68 -4.14 -3.55 -1.26
CA ARG A 68 -4.80 -3.72 0.05
C ARG A 68 -4.37 -2.65 1.04
N THR A 69 -3.07 -2.38 1.17
CA THR A 69 -2.58 -1.36 2.10
C THR A 69 -3.05 0.06 1.77
N GLU A 70 -3.19 0.39 0.48
CA GLU A 70 -3.76 1.67 0.06
C GLU A 70 -5.25 1.77 0.40
N GLY A 71 -6.02 0.72 0.13
CA GLY A 71 -7.45 0.67 0.52
C GLY A 71 -7.66 0.84 2.02
N ILE A 72 -6.84 0.16 2.84
CA ILE A 72 -6.85 0.30 4.30
C ILE A 72 -6.55 1.75 4.70
N SER A 73 -5.55 2.37 4.07
CA SER A 73 -5.15 3.75 4.36
C SER A 73 -6.28 4.74 4.03
N VAL A 74 -6.98 4.54 2.91
CA VAL A 74 -8.15 5.35 2.53
C VAL A 74 -9.28 5.19 3.54
N LEU A 75 -9.67 3.96 3.89
CA LEU A 75 -10.79 3.74 4.82
C LEU A 75 -10.45 4.20 6.24
N ALA A 76 -9.23 3.95 6.72
CA ALA A 76 -8.79 4.45 8.02
C ALA A 76 -8.79 5.98 8.09
N HIS A 77 -8.43 6.66 6.99
CA HIS A 77 -8.51 8.12 6.90
C HIS A 77 -9.96 8.60 6.91
N VAL A 78 -10.83 8.00 6.09
CA VAL A 78 -12.25 8.37 5.98
C VAL A 78 -13.00 8.18 7.29
N TYR A 79 -12.76 7.06 7.99
CA TYR A 79 -13.45 6.74 9.24
C TYR A 79 -12.75 7.30 10.48
N ASN A 80 -11.55 7.85 10.34
CA ASN A 80 -10.71 8.28 11.45
C ASN A 80 -10.54 7.18 12.53
N ASP A 81 -10.40 5.92 12.09
CA ASP A 81 -10.44 4.73 12.95
C ASP A 81 -9.06 4.02 13.00
N PRO A 82 -8.33 4.11 14.13
CA PRO A 82 -7.06 3.41 14.31
C PRO A 82 -7.20 1.89 14.44
N ASP A 83 -8.34 1.39 14.89
CA ASP A 83 -8.55 -0.04 15.10
C ASP A 83 -8.72 -0.76 13.75
N LEU A 84 -9.28 -0.09 12.74
CA LEU A 84 -9.36 -0.58 11.36
C LEU A 84 -7.98 -0.98 10.84
N ILE A 85 -6.97 -0.12 11.01
CA ILE A 85 -5.59 -0.43 10.58
C ILE A 85 -5.08 -1.69 11.30
N THR A 86 -5.33 -1.80 12.59
CA THR A 86 -4.86 -2.93 13.41
C THR A 86 -5.50 -4.24 12.96
N VAL A 87 -6.81 -4.25 12.73
CA VAL A 87 -7.55 -5.43 12.27
C VAL A 87 -7.07 -5.87 10.88
N GLU A 88 -7.00 -4.94 9.93
CA GLU A 88 -6.61 -5.26 8.56
C GLU A 88 -5.15 -5.69 8.44
N VAL A 89 -4.24 -5.10 9.23
CA VAL A 89 -2.83 -5.56 9.28
C VAL A 89 -2.76 -7.01 9.76
N LYS A 90 -3.53 -7.40 10.79
CA LYS A 90 -3.58 -8.80 11.25
C LYS A 90 -4.08 -9.74 10.16
N MET A 91 -5.11 -9.34 9.41
CA MET A 91 -5.62 -10.14 8.29
C MET A 91 -4.61 -10.28 7.15
N LEU A 92 -3.87 -9.22 6.82
CA LEU A 92 -2.80 -9.29 5.83
C LEU A 92 -1.65 -10.18 6.28
N GLN A 93 -1.29 -10.14 7.57
CA GLN A 93 -0.24 -10.96 8.13
C GLN A 93 -0.60 -12.45 8.03
N LYS A 94 -1.82 -12.81 8.45
CA LYS A 94 -2.37 -14.16 8.27
C LYS A 94 -2.37 -14.58 6.79
N TRP A 95 -2.78 -13.70 5.88
CA TRP A 95 -2.75 -14.00 4.46
C TRP A 95 -1.33 -14.32 3.96
N ILE A 96 -0.31 -13.55 4.39
CA ILE A 96 1.09 -13.82 4.03
C ILE A 96 1.56 -15.17 4.56
N ASP A 97 1.19 -15.52 5.79
CA ASP A 97 1.57 -16.80 6.42
C ASP A 97 0.97 -18.02 5.69
N GLU A 98 -0.14 -17.84 4.94
CA GLU A 98 -0.84 -18.89 4.19
C GLU A 98 -0.33 -19.08 2.73
N LEU A 99 0.67 -18.31 2.28
CA LEU A 99 1.10 -18.21 0.87
C LEU A 99 2.03 -19.30 0.34
#